data_AF-A0A963G9H2-F1
#
_entry.id   AF-A0A963G9H2-F1
#
_cell.length_a   1.000
_cell.length_b   1.000
_cell.length_c   1.000
_cell.angle_alpha   90.00
_cell.angle_beta   90.00
_cell.angle_gamma   90.00
#
_symmetry.space_group_name_H-M   'P 1'
#
loop_
_entity.id
_entity.type
_entity.pdbx_description
1 polymer ?
#
loop_
_entity_poly.entity_id
_entity_poly.type
_entity_poly.pdbx_seq_one_letter_code
_entity_poly.pdbx_strand_id
1 'polypeptide(L)'
;MAAPAVLRSRSTLARSLLLRTWALLAMCLAGLALGWYLVVIRPATSALAEDSLAAAGARIGDLVSRDLRAAESLLVTAGAWGRQGRVDAEDSDRFVALMAPLLAAHPRISGVLLAEEDGHELFLIRDGDGWRSRRTTPADIGQRSAWLRWNADLVQVGAEWQKSG
;
A
#
# COMPACT_ATOMS: atom_id res chain seq x y z
N MET A 1 -24.38 89.70 41.80
CA MET A 1 -23.53 88.98 42.77
C MET A 1 -23.74 87.47 42.53
N ALA A 2 -22.64 86.76 42.27
CA ALA A 2 -22.37 85.32 42.03
C ALA A 2 -23.50 84.27 42.30
N ALA A 3 -23.64 83.13 41.62
CA ALA A 3 -22.84 82.40 40.61
C ALA A 3 -23.72 81.36 39.88
N PRO A 4 -23.33 80.90 38.66
CA PRO A 4 -24.00 79.82 37.95
C PRO A 4 -23.43 78.45 38.33
N ALA A 5 -24.28 77.50 38.75
CA ALA A 5 -23.89 76.11 38.96
C ALA A 5 -24.26 75.30 37.71
N VAL A 6 -23.28 75.16 36.83
CA VAL A 6 -23.34 74.36 35.60
C VAL A 6 -23.52 72.89 35.96
N LEU A 7 -24.68 72.32 35.67
CA LEU A 7 -24.90 70.86 35.68
C LEU A 7 -24.22 70.24 34.45
N ARG A 8 -22.89 70.06 34.51
CA ARG A 8 -22.14 69.31 33.48
C ARG A 8 -21.73 67.93 33.99
N SER A 9 -22.08 66.94 33.17
CA SER A 9 -21.48 65.61 33.03
C SER A 9 -21.50 64.67 34.26
N ARG A 10 -22.67 64.08 34.54
CA ARG A 10 -22.75 62.78 35.24
C ARG A 10 -22.80 61.56 34.29
N SER A 11 -23.03 61.78 32.99
CA SER A 11 -23.16 60.71 31.98
C SER A 11 -21.84 60.05 31.57
N THR A 12 -20.71 60.73 31.75
CA THR A 12 -19.38 60.23 31.35
C THR A 12 -18.78 59.22 32.33
N LEU A 13 -19.04 59.38 33.64
CA LEU A 13 -18.59 58.46 34.69
C LEU A 13 -19.37 57.13 34.69
N ALA A 14 -20.70 57.19 34.56
CA ALA A 14 -21.52 55.98 34.47
C ALA A 14 -21.20 55.17 33.19
N ARG A 15 -20.95 55.86 32.07
CA ARG A 15 -20.59 55.25 30.79
C ARG A 15 -19.21 54.58 30.82
N SER A 16 -18.22 55.14 31.52
CA SER A 16 -16.89 54.52 31.65
C SER A 16 -16.93 53.28 32.55
N LEU A 17 -17.73 53.30 33.62
CA LEU A 17 -17.97 52.13 34.48
C LEU A 17 -18.69 51.01 33.71
N LEU A 18 -19.74 51.34 32.96
CA LEU A 18 -20.45 50.39 32.10
C LEU A 18 -19.52 49.81 31.03
N LEU A 19 -18.73 50.63 30.32
CA LEU A 19 -17.79 50.14 29.30
C LEU A 19 -16.76 49.18 29.91
N ARG A 20 -16.26 49.46 31.11
CA ARG A 20 -15.28 48.62 31.79
C ARG A 20 -15.88 47.27 32.21
N THR A 21 -17.11 47.27 32.73
CA THR A 21 -17.81 46.02 33.06
C THR A 21 -18.12 45.20 31.81
N TRP A 22 -18.57 45.84 30.73
CA TRP A 22 -18.77 45.18 29.44
C TRP A 22 -17.46 44.64 28.85
N ALA A 23 -16.36 45.37 28.99
CA ALA A 23 -15.03 44.92 28.56
C ALA A 23 -14.56 43.70 29.37
N LEU A 24 -14.78 43.69 30.69
CA LEU A 24 -14.46 42.54 31.55
C LEU A 24 -15.31 41.32 31.20
N LEU A 25 -16.61 41.50 30.96
CA LEU A 25 -17.50 40.42 30.52
C LEU A 25 -17.08 39.88 29.15
N ALA A 26 -16.80 40.76 28.19
CA ALA A 26 -16.33 40.37 26.86
C ALA A 26 -14.97 39.65 26.93
N MET A 27 -14.06 40.10 27.77
CA MET A 27 -12.75 39.47 27.98
C MET A 27 -12.89 38.10 28.64
N CYS A 28 -13.81 37.95 29.60
CA CYS A 28 -14.11 36.67 30.23
C CYS A 28 -14.74 35.70 29.22
N LEU A 29 -15.69 36.17 28.41
CA LEU A 29 -16.31 35.39 27.34
C LEU A 29 -15.29 34.97 26.28
N ALA A 30 -14.40 35.89 25.87
CA ALA A 30 -13.34 35.61 24.91
C ALA A 30 -12.33 34.60 25.45
N GLY A 31 -11.95 34.71 26.74
CA GLY A 31 -11.08 33.72 27.40
C GLY A 31 -11.73 32.35 27.48
N LEU A 32 -13.03 32.28 27.80
CA LEU A 32 -13.79 31.03 27.85
C LEU A 32 -13.94 30.42 26.46
N ALA A 33 -14.25 31.23 25.45
CA ALA A 33 -14.35 30.80 24.06
C ALA A 33 -12.99 30.34 23.51
N LEU A 34 -11.90 31.01 23.87
CA LEU A 34 -10.55 30.63 23.48
C LEU A 34 -10.11 29.34 24.17
N GLY A 35 -10.40 29.18 25.47
CA GLY A 35 -10.17 27.94 26.20
C GLY A 35 -10.95 26.78 25.60
N TRP A 36 -12.24 26.98 25.31
CA TRP A 36 -13.08 26.00 24.62
C TRP A 36 -12.54 25.66 23.23
N TYR A 37 -12.16 26.67 22.45
CA TYR A 37 -11.59 26.50 21.11
C TYR A 37 -10.26 25.72 21.15
N LEU A 38 -9.37 26.03 22.10
CA LEU A 38 -8.10 25.32 22.26
C LEU A 38 -8.26 23.90 22.81
N VAL A 39 -9.27 23.64 23.65
CA VAL A 39 -9.49 22.32 24.29
C VAL A 39 -10.38 21.40 23.47
N VAL A 40 -11.24 21.91 22.59
CA VAL A 40 -12.18 21.10 21.79
C VAL A 40 -11.79 21.07 20.31
N ILE A 41 -11.39 22.20 19.73
CA ILE A 41 -11.15 22.29 18.27
C ILE A 41 -9.72 21.90 17.89
N ARG A 42 -8.70 22.23 18.70
CA ARG A 42 -7.32 21.78 18.43
C ARG A 42 -7.07 20.28 18.61
N PRO A 43 -7.52 19.61 19.68
CA PRO A 43 -7.27 18.17 19.82
C PRO A 43 -8.10 17.32 18.86
N ALA A 44 -9.20 17.86 18.30
CA ALA A 44 -9.97 17.16 17.27
C ALA A 44 -9.19 16.98 15.96
N THR A 45 -8.26 17.88 15.60
CA THR A 45 -7.48 17.75 14.36
C THR A 45 -6.27 16.81 14.49
N SER A 46 -5.68 16.70 15.68
CA SER A 46 -4.52 15.83 15.92
C SER A 46 -4.91 14.37 16.14
N ALA A 47 -6.04 14.10 16.79
CA ALA A 47 -6.51 12.73 17.00
C ALA A 47 -7.02 12.05 15.71
N LEU A 48 -7.59 12.84 14.77
CA LEU A 48 -8.08 12.30 13.49
C LEU A 48 -6.95 11.93 12.53
N ALA A 49 -5.81 12.61 12.59
CA ALA A 49 -4.66 12.33 11.71
C ALA A 49 -3.91 11.06 12.14
N GLU A 50 -3.72 10.84 13.45
CA GLU A 50 -3.03 9.65 13.96
C GLU A 50 -3.86 8.38 13.78
N ASP A 51 -5.17 8.40 14.05
CA ASP A 51 -6.02 7.20 13.88
C ASP A 51 -6.19 6.82 12.40
N SER A 52 -6.28 7.80 11.51
CA SER A 52 -6.38 7.54 10.06
C SER A 52 -5.06 7.03 9.46
N LEU A 53 -3.91 7.52 9.91
CA LEU A 53 -2.61 6.98 9.52
C LEU A 53 -2.35 5.58 10.13
N ALA A 54 -2.73 5.35 11.38
CA ALA A 54 -2.57 4.05 12.03
C ALA A 54 -3.44 2.97 11.37
N ALA A 55 -4.70 3.31 11.05
CA ALA A 55 -5.59 2.41 10.32
C ALA A 55 -5.12 2.15 8.87
N ALA A 56 -4.57 3.17 8.19
CA ALA A 56 -3.98 3.00 6.87
C ALA A 56 -2.70 2.13 6.91
N GLY A 57 -1.84 2.33 7.91
CA GLY A 57 -0.63 1.53 8.12
C GLY A 57 -0.91 0.06 8.44
N ALA A 58 -1.88 -0.21 9.33
CA ALA A 58 -2.31 -1.58 9.64
C ALA A 58 -2.88 -2.29 8.40
N ARG A 59 -3.69 -1.60 7.61
CA ARG A 59 -4.27 -2.16 6.38
C ARG A 59 -3.21 -2.47 5.32
N ILE A 60 -2.16 -1.65 5.20
CA ILE A 60 -1.02 -1.92 4.31
C ILE A 60 -0.22 -3.13 4.82
N GLY A 61 0.03 -3.21 6.13
CA GLY A 61 0.73 -4.34 6.75
C GLY A 61 0.02 -5.68 6.54
N ASP A 62 -1.30 -5.69 6.65
CA ASP A 62 -2.12 -6.88 6.42
C ASP A 62 -2.12 -7.33 4.96
N LEU A 63 -2.16 -6.39 4.01
CA LEU A 63 -2.08 -6.69 2.58
C LEU A 63 -0.73 -7.31 2.22
N VAL A 64 0.37 -6.69 2.66
CA VAL A 64 1.74 -7.19 2.42
C VAL A 64 1.93 -8.55 3.06
N SER A 65 1.51 -8.72 4.32
CA SER A 65 1.63 -10.00 5.02
C SER A 65 0.82 -11.11 4.36
N ARG A 66 -0.39 -10.82 3.86
CA ARG A 66 -1.21 -11.78 3.13
C ARG A 66 -0.55 -12.21 1.83
N ASP A 67 0.01 -11.27 1.08
CA ASP A 67 0.69 -11.55 -0.19
C ASP A 67 1.96 -12.39 0.03
N LEU A 68 2.77 -12.07 1.04
CA LEU A 68 3.95 -12.87 1.39
C LEU A 68 3.59 -14.29 1.83
N ARG A 69 2.54 -14.46 2.65
CA ARG A 69 2.11 -15.81 3.08
C ARG A 69 1.62 -16.66 1.90
N ALA A 70 0.94 -16.05 0.93
CA ALA A 70 0.53 -16.74 -0.28
C ALA A 70 1.75 -17.20 -1.10
N ALA A 71 2.75 -16.33 -1.28
CA ALA A 71 4.00 -16.68 -1.95
C ALA A 71 4.77 -17.77 -1.19
N GLU A 72 4.86 -17.69 0.14
CA GLU A 72 5.51 -18.69 0.99
C GLU A 72 4.83 -20.06 0.86
N SER A 73 3.49 -20.11 0.93
CA SER A 73 2.73 -21.35 0.77
C SER A 73 2.97 -21.99 -0.61
N LEU A 74 3.07 -21.18 -1.66
CA LEU A 74 3.38 -21.66 -3.00
C LEU A 74 4.82 -22.17 -3.10
N LEU A 75 5.79 -21.47 -2.51
CA LEU A 75 7.19 -21.90 -2.47
C LEU A 75 7.37 -23.21 -1.70
N VAL A 76 6.71 -23.37 -0.55
CA VAL A 76 6.75 -24.62 0.23
C VAL A 76 6.20 -25.78 -0.60
N THR A 77 5.10 -25.56 -1.32
CA THR A 77 4.47 -26.57 -2.17
C THR A 77 5.34 -26.92 -3.38
N ALA A 78 5.80 -25.91 -4.12
CA ALA A 78 6.68 -26.08 -5.27
C ALA A 78 8.00 -26.77 -4.87
N GLY A 79 8.60 -26.36 -3.75
CA GLY A 79 9.80 -27.00 -3.22
C GLY A 79 9.58 -28.44 -2.77
N ALA A 80 8.41 -28.78 -2.22
CA ALA A 80 8.05 -30.16 -1.91
C ALA A 80 7.92 -31.01 -3.18
N TRP A 81 7.35 -30.46 -4.25
CA TRP A 81 7.25 -31.15 -5.54
C TRP A 81 8.60 -31.35 -6.21
N GLY A 82 9.50 -30.35 -6.15
CA GLY A 82 10.88 -30.49 -6.60
C GLY A 82 11.63 -31.60 -5.85
N ARG A 83 11.57 -31.62 -4.52
CA ARG A 83 12.18 -32.69 -3.70
C ARG A 83 11.61 -34.09 -3.95
N GLN A 84 10.38 -34.17 -4.45
CA GLN A 84 9.72 -35.43 -4.81
C GLN A 84 9.96 -35.84 -6.27
N GLY A 85 10.72 -35.06 -7.04
CA GLY A 85 10.94 -35.30 -8.48
C GLY A 85 9.66 -35.17 -9.31
N ARG A 86 8.65 -34.45 -8.82
CA ARG A 86 7.37 -34.26 -9.53
C ARG A 86 7.42 -33.13 -10.55
N VAL A 87 8.43 -32.26 -10.42
CA VAL A 87 8.72 -31.11 -11.26
C VAL A 87 10.22 -31.17 -11.53
N ASP A 88 10.59 -31.04 -12.80
CA ASP A 88 11.96 -31.16 -13.32
C ASP A 88 12.18 -30.00 -14.30
N ALA A 89 13.36 -29.38 -14.27
CA ALA A 89 13.74 -28.30 -15.18
C ALA A 89 13.78 -28.72 -16.66
N GLU A 90 13.79 -30.02 -16.97
CA GLU A 90 13.74 -30.52 -18.33
C GLU A 90 12.32 -30.55 -18.94
N ASP A 91 11.28 -30.71 -18.12
CA ASP A 91 9.87 -30.86 -18.54
C ASP A 91 9.07 -29.56 -18.39
N SER A 92 9.21 -28.69 -19.40
CA SER A 92 8.51 -27.40 -19.46
C SER A 92 6.99 -27.53 -19.45
N ASP A 93 6.43 -28.54 -20.11
CA ASP A 93 4.99 -28.71 -20.27
C ASP A 93 4.35 -29.05 -18.93
N ARG A 94 4.95 -30.00 -18.19
CA ARG A 94 4.48 -30.39 -16.87
C ARG A 94 4.63 -29.27 -15.85
N PHE A 95 5.72 -28.51 -15.92
CA PHE A 95 5.91 -27.34 -15.07
C PHE A 95 4.82 -26.30 -15.30
N VAL A 96 4.54 -25.96 -16.56
CA VAL A 96 3.47 -25.01 -16.92
C VAL A 96 2.10 -25.51 -16.46
N ALA A 97 1.78 -26.79 -16.70
CA ALA A 97 0.52 -27.40 -16.28
C ALA A 97 0.29 -27.34 -14.76
N LEU A 98 1.34 -27.46 -13.95
CA LEU A 98 1.25 -27.39 -12.49
C LEU A 98 1.24 -25.95 -11.97
N MET A 99 2.09 -25.08 -12.52
CA MET A 99 2.30 -23.74 -11.99
C MET A 99 1.29 -22.70 -12.49
N ALA A 100 0.86 -22.79 -13.75
CA ALA A 100 -0.03 -21.79 -14.33
C ALA A 100 -1.39 -21.68 -13.59
N PRO A 101 -2.06 -22.79 -13.18
CA PRO A 101 -3.29 -22.68 -12.39
C PRO A 101 -3.07 -22.06 -11.00
N LEU A 102 -1.93 -22.36 -10.37
CA LEU A 102 -1.57 -21.79 -9.06
C LEU A 102 -1.33 -20.27 -9.15
N LEU A 103 -0.61 -19.83 -10.17
CA LEU A 103 -0.40 -18.42 -10.46
C LEU A 103 -1.70 -17.72 -10.86
N ALA A 104 -2.60 -18.39 -11.59
CA ALA A 104 -3.92 -17.85 -11.93
C ALA A 104 -4.76 -17.54 -10.68
N ALA A 105 -4.69 -18.38 -9.65
CA ALA A 105 -5.37 -18.15 -8.37
C ALA A 105 -4.76 -16.98 -7.55
N HIS A 106 -3.52 -16.58 -7.85
CA HIS A 106 -2.78 -15.56 -7.11
C HIS A 106 -2.32 -14.43 -8.04
N PRO A 107 -3.20 -13.50 -8.44
CA PRO A 107 -2.92 -12.50 -9.49
C PRO A 107 -1.79 -11.51 -9.15
N ARG A 108 -1.39 -11.43 -7.88
CA ARG A 108 -0.27 -10.58 -7.42
C ARG A 108 1.10 -11.20 -7.66
N ILE A 109 1.17 -12.50 -7.97
CA ILE A 109 2.42 -13.18 -8.30
C ILE A 109 2.57 -13.16 -9.82
N SER A 110 3.64 -12.53 -10.29
CA SER A 110 3.89 -12.30 -11.72
C SER A 110 4.49 -13.52 -12.44
N GLY A 111 5.18 -14.40 -11.71
CA GLY A 111 5.82 -15.59 -12.25
C GLY A 111 6.51 -16.45 -11.20
N VAL A 112 7.11 -17.53 -11.67
CA VAL A 112 7.84 -18.52 -10.87
C VAL A 112 9.08 -18.98 -11.63
N LEU A 113 10.18 -19.15 -10.91
CA LEU A 113 11.44 -19.69 -11.40
C LEU A 113 11.75 -20.97 -10.65
N LEU A 114 12.00 -22.05 -11.38
CA LEU A 114 12.67 -23.24 -10.89
C LEU A 114 14.12 -23.17 -11.34
N ALA A 115 15.04 -23.37 -10.41
CA ALA A 115 16.46 -23.47 -10.70
C ALA A 115 17.01 -24.70 -9.98
N GLU A 116 17.76 -25.51 -10.71
CA GLU A 116 18.42 -26.71 -10.20
C GLU A 116 19.91 -26.46 -9.96
N GLU A 117 20.54 -27.30 -9.13
CA GLU A 117 21.95 -27.13 -8.73
C GLU A 117 22.92 -27.30 -9.92
N ASP A 118 22.51 -28.01 -10.96
CA ASP A 118 23.27 -28.20 -12.19
C ASP A 118 23.21 -26.98 -13.14
N GLY A 119 22.41 -25.97 -12.79
CA GLY A 119 22.25 -24.74 -13.55
C GLY A 119 21.15 -24.80 -14.62
N HIS A 120 20.30 -25.82 -14.61
CA HIS A 120 19.08 -25.85 -15.40
C HIS A 120 18.00 -24.98 -14.75
N GLU A 121 17.32 -24.17 -15.54
CA GLU A 121 16.27 -23.27 -15.07
C GLU A 121 15.00 -23.36 -15.94
N LEU A 122 13.84 -23.26 -15.29
CA LEU A 122 12.55 -23.02 -15.93
C LEU A 122 11.89 -21.79 -15.33
N PHE A 123 11.57 -20.83 -16.19
CA PHE A 123 10.86 -19.63 -15.80
C PHE A 123 9.47 -19.61 -16.45
N LEU A 124 8.45 -19.21 -15.68
CA LEU A 124 7.09 -19.04 -16.15
C LEU A 124 6.55 -17.69 -15.68
N ILE A 125 6.00 -16.92 -16.61
CA ILE A 125 5.39 -15.60 -16.35
C ILE A 125 4.05 -15.46 -17.06
N ARG A 126 3.21 -14.58 -16.53
CA ARG A 126 1.95 -14.21 -17.19
C ARG A 126 2.21 -13.32 -18.42
N ASP A 127 1.45 -13.56 -19.49
CA ASP A 127 1.55 -12.80 -20.75
C ASP A 127 0.15 -12.53 -21.32
N GLY A 128 -0.48 -11.42 -20.91
CA GLY A 128 -1.87 -11.13 -21.25
C GLY A 128 -2.82 -12.21 -20.70
N ASP A 129 -3.63 -12.79 -21.59
CA ASP A 129 -4.55 -13.90 -21.26
C ASP A 129 -3.86 -15.28 -21.21
N GLY A 130 -2.59 -15.35 -21.60
CA GLY A 130 -1.81 -16.57 -21.64
C GLY A 130 -0.56 -16.52 -20.76
N TRP A 131 0.42 -17.34 -21.13
CA TRP A 131 1.66 -17.48 -20.39
C TRP A 131 2.87 -17.47 -21.32
N ARG A 132 4.01 -17.09 -20.76
CA ARG A 132 5.32 -17.27 -21.40
C ARG A 132 6.22 -18.08 -20.48
N SER A 133 6.89 -19.08 -21.05
CA SER A 133 7.93 -19.82 -20.34
C SER A 133 9.27 -19.72 -21.04
N ARG A 134 10.34 -19.93 -20.30
CA ARG A 134 11.70 -20.00 -20.81
C ARG A 134 12.42 -21.12 -20.10
N ARG A 135 13.10 -21.97 -20.86
CA ARG A 135 14.10 -22.89 -20.34
C ARG A 135 15.48 -22.32 -20.56
N THR A 136 16.33 -22.39 -19.54
CA THR A 136 17.75 -22.04 -19.62
C THR A 136 18.54 -23.27 -19.21
N THR A 137 19.55 -23.65 -20.00
CA THR A 137 20.57 -24.61 -19.58
C THR A 137 21.89 -23.88 -19.36
N PRO A 138 22.88 -24.50 -18.69
CA PRO A 138 24.20 -23.88 -18.51
C PRO A 138 24.87 -23.47 -19.82
N ALA A 139 24.60 -24.20 -20.90
CA ALA A 139 25.11 -23.90 -22.24
C ALA A 139 24.48 -22.64 -22.87
N ASP A 140 23.28 -22.26 -22.44
CA ASP A 140 22.52 -21.12 -22.96
C ASP A 140 22.87 -19.79 -22.29
N ILE A 141 23.64 -19.83 -21.19
CA ILE A 141 24.02 -18.64 -20.41
C ILE A 141 24.83 -17.69 -21.30
N GLY A 142 24.34 -16.46 -21.48
CA GLY A 142 24.95 -15.44 -22.35
C GLY A 142 24.62 -15.60 -23.84
N GLN A 143 23.74 -16.54 -24.21
CA GLN A 143 23.29 -16.78 -25.58
C GLN A 143 21.84 -16.33 -25.80
N ARG A 144 21.19 -16.78 -26.88
CA ARG A 144 19.76 -16.54 -27.11
C ARG A 144 18.95 -17.63 -26.42
N SER A 145 17.97 -17.23 -25.61
CA SER A 145 17.02 -18.15 -25.00
C SER A 145 15.72 -18.20 -25.79
N ALA A 146 15.15 -19.39 -25.94
CA ALA A 146 13.83 -19.58 -26.51
C ALA A 146 12.75 -19.31 -25.45
N TRP A 147 11.87 -18.38 -25.73
CA TRP A 147 10.64 -18.16 -25.00
C TRP A 147 9.51 -18.91 -25.69
N LEU A 148 8.81 -19.77 -24.96
CA LEU A 148 7.63 -20.46 -25.42
C LEU A 148 6.39 -19.66 -25.00
N ARG A 149 5.42 -19.54 -25.89
CA ARG A 149 4.12 -18.90 -25.60
C ARG A 149 3.05 -19.96 -25.44
N TRP A 150 2.19 -19.75 -24.46
CA TRP A 150 1.08 -20.62 -24.10
C TRP A 150 -0.20 -19.79 -24.09
N ASN A 151 -1.31 -20.34 -24.57
CA ASN A 151 -2.61 -19.71 -24.42
C ASN A 151 -3.21 -19.97 -23.03
N ALA A 152 -4.44 -19.49 -22.80
CA ALA A 152 -5.18 -19.70 -21.54
C ALA A 152 -5.45 -21.20 -21.25
N ASP A 153 -5.59 -22.01 -22.30
CA ASP A 153 -5.80 -23.46 -22.22
C ASP A 153 -4.49 -24.25 -22.04
N LEU A 154 -3.37 -23.56 -21.82
CA LEU A 154 -2.02 -24.12 -21.66
C LEU A 154 -1.54 -24.92 -22.88
N VAL A 155 -2.06 -24.58 -24.06
CA VAL A 155 -1.57 -25.09 -25.34
C VAL A 155 -0.46 -24.16 -25.82
N GLN A 156 0.66 -24.75 -26.22
CA GLN A 156 1.77 -24.00 -26.80
C GLN A 156 1.36 -23.43 -28.17
N VAL A 157 1.45 -22.12 -28.32
CA VAL A 157 1.03 -21.38 -29.53
C VAL A 157 2.21 -20.83 -30.33
N GLY A 158 3.42 -20.88 -29.80
CA GLY A 158 4.62 -20.46 -30.54
C GLY A 158 5.90 -20.43 -29.70
N ALA A 159 7.01 -20.14 -30.37
CA ALA A 159 8.31 -19.91 -29.76
C ALA A 159 8.96 -18.66 -30.35
N GLU A 160 9.56 -17.84 -29.50
CA GLU A 160 10.28 -16.61 -29.87
C GLU A 160 11.70 -16.65 -29.30
N TRP A 161 12.69 -16.28 -30.11
CA TRP A 161 14.08 -16.26 -29.68
C TRP A 161 14.49 -14.85 -29.26
N GLN A 162 14.93 -14.70 -28.01
CA GLN A 162 15.41 -13.42 -27.48
C GLN A 162 16.82 -13.58 -26.93
N LYS A 163 17.70 -12.58 -27.12
CA LYS A 163 19.01 -12.58 -26.46
C LYS A 163 18.81 -12.59 -24.95
N SER A 164 19.46 -13.51 -24.23
CA SER A 164 19.50 -13.47 -22.77
C SER A 164 20.28 -12.23 -22.36
N GLY A 165 19.64 -11.34 -21.59
CA GLY A 165 20.28 -10.18 -20.98
C GLY A 165 21.11 -10.58 -19.77
#